data_AF-Q5C8A1-F1
#
_entry.id   AF-Q5C8A1-F1
#
_cell.length_a   1.000
_cell.length_b   1.000
_cell.length_c   1.000
_cell.angle_alpha   90.00
_cell.angle_beta   90.00
_cell.angle_gamma   90.00
#
_symmetry.space_group_name_H-M   'P 1'
#
loop_
_entity.id
_entity.type
_entity.pdbx_description
1 polymer ?
#
loop_
_entity_poly.entity_id
_entity_poly.type
_entity_poly.pdbx_seq_one_letter_code
_entity_poly.pdbx_strand_id
1 'polypeptide(L)'
;FLGLEVGVILGGMTPPQRRVAYAADITYGTNNEFGFDYLRDNMAHSLDDLVQRGHNFAVVDEVDSILIDEARTPLIISGPADASSKWYAEFARIAPLLKKDVHYEVDIKKRTIGVHEAGVEFVEDQLGIDNLYEAANSPLVSYLNNAIKAKELYQRDKDYIVRDGEVIIVDEFTGRILVGRRYNEGMHQAIEAKEGVEIQPENQTLATITLQNYFRLYDKLSGMTGTAETEAA
;
A
#
# COMPACT_ATOMS: atom_id res chain seq x y z
N PHE A 1 -41.45 -15.24 -10.17
CA PHE A 1 -42.82 -14.89 -9.71
C PHE A 1 -43.26 -13.54 -10.28
N LEU A 2 -42.53 -12.45 -10.07
CA LEU A 2 -42.88 -11.11 -10.59
C LEU A 2 -42.18 -10.70 -11.90
N GLY A 3 -41.46 -11.62 -12.56
CA GLY A 3 -40.78 -11.35 -13.84
C GLY A 3 -39.46 -10.58 -13.73
N LEU A 4 -38.96 -10.31 -12.52
CA LEU A 4 -37.64 -9.71 -12.30
C LEU A 4 -36.53 -10.75 -12.24
N GLU A 5 -35.37 -10.37 -12.74
CA GLU A 5 -34.12 -11.11 -12.62
C GLU A 5 -33.42 -10.74 -11.31
N VAL A 6 -32.90 -11.75 -10.60
CA VAL A 6 -32.17 -11.56 -9.35
C VAL A 6 -30.81 -12.22 -9.46
N GLY A 7 -29.76 -11.42 -9.28
CA GLY A 7 -28.37 -11.85 -9.24
C GLY A 7 -27.82 -11.88 -7.82
N VAL A 8 -26.74 -12.63 -7.63
CA VAL A 8 -25.97 -12.62 -6.39
C VAL A 8 -24.48 -12.61 -6.72
N ILE A 9 -23.71 -11.78 -6.02
CA ILE A 9 -22.24 -11.76 -6.08
C ILE A 9 -21.67 -12.45 -4.83
N LEU A 10 -20.70 -13.32 -5.04
CA LEU A 10 -20.07 -14.14 -4.01
C LEU A 10 -18.55 -14.19 -4.22
N GLY A 11 -17.82 -14.39 -3.12
CA GLY A 11 -16.39 -14.68 -3.16
C GLY A 11 -16.08 -15.86 -4.10
N GLY A 12 -15.07 -15.69 -4.95
CA GLY A 12 -14.65 -16.70 -5.94
C GLY A 12 -15.37 -16.65 -7.30
N MET A 13 -16.39 -15.79 -7.47
CA MET A 13 -17.00 -15.57 -8.80
C MET A 13 -16.05 -14.84 -9.74
N THR A 14 -16.01 -15.30 -11.00
CA THR A 14 -15.21 -14.68 -12.07
C THR A 14 -15.85 -13.37 -12.57
N PRO A 15 -15.08 -12.45 -13.18
CA PRO A 15 -15.64 -11.21 -13.71
C PRO A 15 -16.83 -11.40 -14.67
N PRO A 16 -16.82 -12.37 -15.62
CA PRO A 16 -17.98 -12.64 -16.46
C PRO A 16 -19.23 -13.06 -15.67
N GLN A 17 -19.07 -13.87 -14.62
CA GLN A 17 -20.19 -14.28 -13.76
C GLN A 17 -20.76 -13.09 -12.99
N ARG A 18 -19.88 -12.21 -12.48
CA ARG A 18 -20.28 -10.98 -11.77
C ARG A 18 -21.03 -10.04 -12.69
N ARG A 19 -20.58 -9.86 -13.93
CA ARG A 19 -21.27 -9.00 -14.91
C ARG A 19 -22.70 -9.47 -15.17
N VAL A 20 -22.93 -10.79 -15.26
CA VAL A 20 -24.28 -11.34 -15.35
C VAL A 20 -25.09 -11.04 -14.08
N ALA A 21 -24.51 -11.21 -12.89
CA ALA A 21 -25.19 -10.91 -11.62
C ALA A 21 -25.54 -9.42 -11.46
N TYR A 22 -24.67 -8.51 -11.90
CA TYR A 22 -24.92 -7.06 -11.91
C TYR A 22 -25.90 -6.63 -13.00
N ALA A 23 -26.07 -7.41 -14.07
CA ALA A 23 -27.02 -7.13 -15.13
C ALA A 23 -28.48 -7.41 -14.73
N ALA A 24 -28.70 -8.28 -13.73
CA ALA A 24 -30.02 -8.57 -13.18
C ALA A 24 -30.72 -7.33 -12.62
N ASP A 25 -32.05 -7.32 -12.51
CA ASP A 25 -32.80 -6.17 -11.98
C ASP A 25 -32.45 -5.87 -10.51
N ILE A 26 -32.20 -6.91 -9.72
CA ILE A 26 -31.81 -6.82 -8.31
C ILE A 26 -30.56 -7.66 -8.09
N THR A 27 -29.52 -7.08 -7.47
CA THR A 27 -28.28 -7.80 -7.16
C THR A 27 -28.06 -7.83 -5.65
N TYR A 28 -27.94 -9.03 -5.08
CA TYR A 28 -27.54 -9.26 -3.70
C TYR A 28 -26.03 -9.46 -3.59
N GLY A 29 -25.44 -9.09 -2.46
CA GLY A 29 -24.01 -9.25 -2.20
C GLY A 29 -23.63 -8.72 -0.83
N THR A 30 -22.37 -8.90 -0.46
CA THR A 30 -21.82 -8.28 0.76
C THR A 30 -21.16 -6.94 0.43
N ASN A 31 -21.05 -6.07 1.43
CA ASN A 31 -20.35 -4.78 1.32
C ASN A 31 -18.94 -4.91 0.72
N ASN A 32 -18.21 -5.96 1.09
CA ASN A 32 -16.87 -6.27 0.64
C ASN A 32 -16.87 -6.60 -0.85
N GLU A 33 -17.78 -7.47 -1.32
CA GLU A 33 -17.85 -7.84 -2.74
C GLU A 33 -18.17 -6.61 -3.60
N PHE A 34 -19.15 -5.82 -3.19
CA PHE A 34 -19.51 -4.57 -3.87
C PHE A 34 -18.36 -3.56 -3.91
N GLY A 35 -17.72 -3.30 -2.76
CA GLY A 35 -16.62 -2.34 -2.70
C GLY A 35 -15.37 -2.81 -3.45
N PHE A 36 -15.03 -4.10 -3.41
CA PHE A 36 -13.90 -4.64 -4.17
C PHE A 36 -14.16 -4.73 -5.67
N ASP A 37 -15.40 -4.96 -6.10
CA ASP A 37 -15.76 -4.85 -7.52
C ASP A 37 -15.62 -3.41 -8.00
N TYR A 38 -16.06 -2.43 -7.21
CA TYR A 38 -15.85 -1.01 -7.51
C TYR A 38 -14.37 -0.62 -7.62
N LEU A 39 -13.54 -1.05 -6.66
CA LEU A 39 -12.10 -0.78 -6.72
C LEU A 39 -11.46 -1.42 -7.95
N ARG A 40 -11.84 -2.65 -8.31
CA ARG A 40 -11.34 -3.34 -9.51
C ARG A 40 -11.78 -2.67 -10.81
N ASP A 41 -13.02 -2.23 -10.88
CA ASP A 41 -13.55 -1.50 -12.05
C ASP A 41 -12.77 -0.20 -12.30
N ASN A 42 -12.35 0.52 -11.25
CA ASN A 42 -11.53 1.72 -11.40
C ASN A 42 -10.05 1.45 -11.74
N MET A 43 -9.62 0.19 -11.72
CA MET A 43 -8.28 -0.24 -12.17
C MET A 43 -8.30 -0.95 -13.52
N ALA A 44 -9.49 -1.17 -14.10
CA ALA A 44 -9.63 -1.87 -15.36
C ALA A 44 -9.01 -1.08 -16.53
N HIS A 45 -8.37 -1.80 -17.47
CA HIS A 45 -7.76 -1.19 -18.65
C HIS A 45 -8.72 -1.03 -19.83
N SER A 46 -9.84 -1.76 -19.82
CA SER A 46 -10.88 -1.72 -20.84
C SER A 46 -12.27 -1.60 -20.21
N LEU A 47 -13.19 -0.95 -20.93
CA LEU A 47 -14.60 -0.89 -20.54
C LEU A 47 -15.25 -2.28 -20.51
N ASP A 48 -14.77 -3.22 -21.33
CA ASP A 48 -15.27 -4.58 -21.39
C ASP A 48 -14.91 -5.42 -20.14
N ASP A 49 -13.97 -4.94 -19.32
CA ASP A 49 -13.54 -5.61 -18.10
C ASP A 49 -14.39 -5.20 -16.88
N LEU A 50 -15.15 -4.12 -16.98
CA LEU A 50 -16.02 -3.63 -15.91
C LEU A 50 -17.11 -4.65 -15.58
N VAL A 51 -17.45 -4.79 -14.30
CA VAL A 51 -18.51 -5.69 -13.84
C VAL A 51 -19.72 -4.94 -13.29
N GLN A 52 -19.53 -3.77 -12.68
CA GLN A 52 -20.61 -2.93 -12.19
C GLN A 52 -21.19 -2.06 -13.32
N ARG A 53 -22.39 -1.51 -13.07
CA ARG A 53 -23.12 -0.68 -14.04
C ARG A 53 -23.60 0.66 -13.45
N GLY A 54 -22.97 1.11 -12.38
CA GLY A 54 -23.33 2.32 -11.63
C GLY A 54 -23.96 2.04 -10.26
N HIS A 55 -24.26 3.12 -9.53
CA HIS A 55 -24.72 3.08 -8.14
C HIS A 55 -26.08 3.79 -8.01
N ASN A 56 -27.18 3.11 -8.38
CA ASN A 56 -28.50 3.74 -8.43
C ASN A 56 -29.20 3.74 -7.07
N PHE A 57 -29.41 2.56 -6.48
CA PHE A 57 -30.09 2.42 -5.19
C PHE A 57 -29.50 1.26 -4.40
N ALA A 58 -29.11 1.53 -3.15
CA ALA A 58 -28.70 0.51 -2.19
C ALA A 58 -29.69 0.43 -1.02
N VAL A 59 -30.04 -0.81 -0.67
CA VAL A 59 -30.74 -1.15 0.57
C VAL A 59 -29.78 -1.99 1.40
N VAL A 60 -29.32 -1.44 2.51
CA VAL A 60 -28.33 -2.08 3.39
C VAL A 60 -29.05 -2.76 4.54
N ASP A 61 -28.97 -4.09 4.59
CA ASP A 61 -29.39 -4.85 5.76
C ASP A 61 -28.32 -4.76 6.86
N GLU A 62 -28.72 -4.79 8.13
CA GLU A 62 -27.84 -4.57 9.29
C GLU A 62 -26.96 -3.30 9.14
N VAL A 63 -27.62 -2.18 8.83
CA VAL A 63 -26.96 -0.93 8.43
C VAL A 63 -26.03 -0.34 9.49
N ASP A 64 -26.31 -0.53 10.77
CA ASP A 64 -25.44 -0.15 11.89
C ASP A 64 -24.14 -0.95 11.86
N SER A 65 -24.22 -2.27 11.71
CA SER A 65 -23.03 -3.13 11.59
C SER A 65 -22.16 -2.72 10.39
N ILE A 66 -22.77 -2.45 9.23
CA ILE A 66 -22.02 -2.18 8.00
C ILE A 66 -21.49 -0.74 7.92
N LEU A 67 -22.32 0.26 8.22
CA LEU A 67 -21.95 1.67 8.02
C LEU A 67 -21.29 2.32 9.24
N ILE A 68 -21.40 1.70 10.42
CA ILE A 68 -20.77 2.19 11.66
C ILE A 68 -19.60 1.28 12.06
N ASP A 69 -19.88 0.01 12.35
CA ASP A 69 -18.88 -0.87 12.97
C ASP A 69 -17.77 -1.31 12.01
N GLU A 70 -18.14 -1.80 10.82
CA GLU A 70 -17.20 -2.28 9.80
C GLU A 70 -16.52 -1.13 9.04
N ALA A 71 -17.16 0.03 9.00
CA ALA A 71 -16.70 1.16 8.21
C ALA A 71 -15.44 1.86 8.77
N ARG A 72 -14.88 1.36 9.89
CA ARG A 72 -13.61 1.79 10.47
C ARG A 72 -12.39 1.35 9.67
N THR A 73 -12.49 0.22 8.97
CA THR A 73 -11.38 -0.34 8.18
C THR A 73 -11.66 -0.09 6.70
N PRO A 74 -10.79 0.62 5.97
CA PRO A 74 -10.95 0.80 4.53
C PRO A 74 -10.78 -0.52 3.77
N LEU A 75 -11.45 -0.62 2.64
CA LEU A 75 -11.18 -1.65 1.65
C LEU A 75 -9.92 -1.26 0.88
N ILE A 76 -8.93 -2.15 0.84
CA ILE A 76 -7.63 -1.90 0.22
C ILE A 76 -7.32 -3.03 -0.75
N ILE A 77 -7.01 -2.69 -2.00
CA ILE A 77 -6.32 -3.60 -2.91
C ILE A 77 -4.84 -3.27 -2.86
N SER A 78 -4.06 -4.23 -2.38
CA SER A 78 -2.61 -4.17 -2.44
C SER A 78 -2.09 -5.03 -3.59
N GLY A 79 -1.01 -4.61 -4.21
CA GLY A 79 -0.30 -5.39 -5.22
C GLY A 79 1.20 -5.21 -5.10
N PRO A 80 1.97 -6.02 -5.85
CA PRO A 80 3.41 -5.84 -5.88
C PRO A 80 3.71 -4.43 -6.39
N ALA A 81 4.53 -3.70 -5.64
CA ALA A 81 5.12 -2.49 -6.16
C ALA A 81 6.08 -2.87 -7.28
N ASP A 82 6.02 -2.14 -8.40
CA ASP A 82 7.00 -2.21 -9.49
C ASP A 82 8.34 -1.55 -9.07
N ALA A 83 8.68 -1.66 -7.78
CA ALA A 83 9.93 -1.19 -7.23
C ALA A 83 11.03 -2.12 -7.70
N SER A 84 11.91 -1.60 -8.57
CA SER A 84 13.03 -2.39 -9.07
C SER A 84 13.98 -2.72 -7.93
N SER A 85 13.98 -3.99 -7.50
CA SER A 85 14.93 -4.55 -6.53
C SER A 85 16.39 -4.22 -6.88
N LYS A 86 16.67 -4.00 -8.17
CA LYS A 86 17.95 -3.51 -8.69
C LYS A 86 18.41 -2.21 -8.02
N TRP A 87 17.53 -1.22 -7.84
CA TRP A 87 17.94 0.08 -7.30
C TRP A 87 18.31 -0.01 -5.82
N TYR A 88 17.57 -0.78 -5.03
CA TYR A 88 17.95 -1.06 -3.65
C TYR A 88 19.34 -1.70 -3.54
N ALA A 89 19.63 -2.70 -4.38
CA ALA A 89 20.94 -3.34 -4.44
C ALA A 89 22.05 -2.35 -4.87
N GLU A 90 21.79 -1.53 -5.89
CA GLU A 90 22.77 -0.56 -6.40
C GLU A 90 23.08 0.52 -5.35
N PHE A 91 22.07 1.08 -4.69
CA PHE A 91 22.28 2.07 -3.65
C PHE A 91 22.88 1.48 -2.36
N ALA A 92 22.62 0.21 -2.05
CA ALA A 92 23.33 -0.51 -0.99
C ALA A 92 24.82 -0.69 -1.31
N ARG A 93 25.20 -0.82 -2.60
CA ARG A 93 26.59 -0.83 -3.06
C ARG A 93 27.24 0.56 -2.97
N ILE A 94 26.50 1.62 -3.30
CA ILE A 94 27.01 3.01 -3.33
C ILE A 94 27.12 3.61 -1.92
N ALA A 95 26.14 3.37 -1.03
CA ALA A 95 26.08 4.03 0.28
C ALA A 95 27.35 3.85 1.16
N PRO A 96 28.04 2.69 1.18
CA PRO A 96 29.31 2.52 1.87
C PRO A 96 30.45 3.39 1.31
N LEU A 97 30.43 3.70 0.00
CA LEU A 97 31.44 4.53 -0.66
C LEU A 97 31.29 6.02 -0.31
N LEU A 98 30.08 6.43 0.08
CA LEU A 98 29.82 7.79 0.51
C LEU A 98 30.48 8.09 1.87
N LYS A 99 31.07 9.28 2.00
CA LYS A 99 31.73 9.74 3.22
C LYS A 99 30.81 10.69 3.99
N LYS A 100 30.58 10.36 5.26
CA LYS A 100 29.91 11.24 6.21
C LYS A 100 30.67 12.57 6.37
N ASP A 101 29.92 13.66 6.53
CA ASP A 101 30.41 15.04 6.65
C ASP A 101 31.11 15.60 5.40
N VAL A 102 31.12 14.84 4.29
CA VAL A 102 31.62 15.27 2.97
C VAL A 102 30.50 15.15 1.94
N HIS A 103 29.93 13.96 1.80
CA HIS A 103 28.87 13.69 0.83
C HIS A 103 27.46 13.81 1.45
N TYR A 104 27.33 13.60 2.76
CA TYR A 104 26.07 13.73 3.48
C TYR A 104 26.29 14.05 4.96
N GLU A 105 25.28 14.65 5.57
CA GLU A 105 25.17 14.87 7.01
C GLU A 105 24.08 14.00 7.65
N VAL A 106 24.20 13.76 8.95
CA VAL A 106 23.25 12.94 9.72
C VAL A 106 22.84 13.70 10.98
N ASP A 107 21.55 14.01 11.11
CA ASP A 107 20.96 14.49 12.34
C ASP A 107 20.38 13.30 13.13
N ILE A 108 21.15 12.81 14.10
CA ILE A 108 20.78 11.67 14.95
C ILE A 108 19.54 12.00 15.79
N LYS A 109 19.38 13.25 16.24
CA LYS A 109 18.26 13.64 17.11
C LYS A 109 16.95 13.65 16.34
N LYS A 110 16.97 14.14 15.09
CA LYS A 110 15.81 14.15 14.21
C LYS A 110 15.64 12.86 13.42
N ARG A 111 16.64 11.96 13.46
CA ARG A 111 16.72 10.76 12.62
C ARG A 111 16.55 11.10 11.12
N THR A 112 17.18 12.18 10.69
CA THR A 112 17.17 12.65 9.29
C THR A 112 18.59 12.68 8.73
N ILE A 113 18.70 12.61 7.41
CA ILE A 113 19.95 12.79 6.69
C ILE A 113 19.78 13.89 5.65
N GLY A 114 20.86 14.58 5.33
CA GLY A 114 20.91 15.57 4.25
C GLY A 114 22.04 15.20 3.31
N VAL A 115 21.76 15.09 2.01
CA VAL A 115 22.80 14.84 1.00
C VAL A 115 23.36 16.18 0.53
N HIS A 116 24.69 16.31 0.53
CA HIS A 116 25.37 17.51 0.04
C HIS A 116 25.57 17.45 -1.48
N GLU A 117 25.87 18.59 -2.10
CA GLU A 117 26.15 18.68 -3.54
C GLU A 117 27.24 17.71 -4.00
N ALA A 118 28.34 17.61 -3.26
CA ALA A 118 29.41 16.64 -3.52
C ALA A 118 28.95 15.18 -3.45
N GLY A 119 27.92 14.87 -2.65
CA GLY A 119 27.32 13.54 -2.59
C GLY A 119 26.39 13.25 -3.76
N VAL A 120 25.69 14.27 -4.25
CA VAL A 120 24.85 14.18 -5.46
C VAL A 120 25.74 13.91 -6.68
N GLU A 121 26.77 14.73 -6.89
CA GLU A 121 27.73 14.58 -8.00
C GLU A 121 28.40 13.19 -7.98
N PHE A 122 28.80 12.71 -6.80
CA PHE A 122 29.37 11.36 -6.67
C PHE A 122 28.39 10.26 -7.11
N VAL A 123 27.11 10.39 -6.78
CA VAL A 123 26.08 9.41 -7.14
C VAL A 123 25.78 9.49 -8.63
N GLU A 124 25.70 10.69 -9.20
CA GLU A 124 25.52 10.93 -10.63
C GLU A 124 26.63 10.25 -11.44
N ASP A 125 27.89 10.44 -11.05
CA ASP A 125 29.05 9.77 -11.64
C ASP A 125 28.99 8.23 -11.53
N GLN A 126 28.57 7.70 -10.37
CA GLN A 126 28.45 6.25 -10.17
C GLN A 126 27.34 5.62 -11.03
N LEU A 127 26.28 6.36 -11.29
CA LEU A 127 25.13 5.90 -12.07
C LEU A 127 25.24 6.22 -13.56
N GLY A 128 26.14 7.13 -13.94
CA GLY A 128 26.29 7.62 -15.31
C GLY A 128 25.08 8.44 -15.77
N ILE A 129 24.52 9.24 -14.87
CA ILE A 129 23.38 10.14 -15.13
C ILE A 129 23.82 11.59 -14.96
N ASP A 130 23.19 12.51 -15.71
CA ASP A 130 23.56 13.92 -15.69
C ASP A 130 22.90 14.70 -14.54
N ASN A 131 21.72 14.27 -14.08
CA ASN A 131 20.98 14.97 -13.03
C ASN A 131 20.08 14.01 -12.23
N LEU A 132 20.35 13.85 -10.94
CA LEU A 132 19.56 13.02 -10.03
C LEU A 132 18.14 13.56 -9.78
N TYR A 133 17.94 14.87 -9.95
CA TYR A 133 16.68 15.57 -9.68
C TYR A 133 15.79 15.76 -10.92
N GLU A 134 16.16 15.23 -12.08
CA GLU A 134 15.25 15.22 -13.22
C GLU A 134 14.02 14.36 -12.93
N ALA A 135 12.88 14.68 -13.57
CA ALA A 135 11.61 14.01 -13.30
C ALA A 135 11.67 12.48 -13.50
N ALA A 136 12.50 12.00 -14.43
CA ALA A 136 12.72 10.59 -14.68
C ALA A 136 13.45 9.88 -13.52
N ASN A 137 14.29 10.61 -12.77
CA ASN A 137 15.13 10.10 -11.69
C ASN A 137 14.55 10.36 -10.29
N SER A 138 13.37 10.98 -10.19
CA SER A 138 12.73 11.27 -8.91
C SER A 138 12.68 10.09 -7.92
N PRO A 139 12.49 8.82 -8.34
CA PRO A 139 12.56 7.68 -7.42
C PRO A 139 13.97 7.41 -6.85
N LEU A 140 15.04 7.73 -7.60
CA LEU A 140 16.43 7.49 -7.22
C LEU A 140 16.84 8.27 -5.96
N VAL A 141 16.31 9.48 -5.81
CA VAL A 141 16.51 10.30 -4.60
C VAL A 141 16.02 9.58 -3.35
N SER A 142 14.87 8.89 -3.43
CA SER A 142 14.32 8.13 -2.32
C SER A 142 15.18 6.91 -1.97
N TYR A 143 15.64 6.17 -2.99
CA TYR A 143 16.54 5.03 -2.78
C TYR A 143 17.88 5.45 -2.15
N LEU A 144 18.49 6.54 -2.63
CA LEU A 144 19.71 7.10 -2.04
C LEU A 144 19.50 7.45 -0.57
N ASN A 145 18.45 8.22 -0.28
CA ASN A 145 18.16 8.64 1.09
C ASN A 145 17.94 7.43 2.01
N ASN A 146 17.17 6.43 1.56
CA ASN A 146 16.92 5.22 2.34
C ASN A 146 18.18 4.39 2.55
N ALA A 147 19.07 4.30 1.56
CA ALA A 147 20.35 3.58 1.72
C ALA A 147 21.29 4.27 2.73
N ILE A 148 21.37 5.61 2.71
CA ILE A 148 22.15 6.37 3.71
C ILE A 148 21.52 6.24 5.10
N LYS A 149 20.19 6.35 5.21
CA LYS A 149 19.48 6.10 6.47
C LYS A 149 19.74 4.69 6.99
N ALA A 150 19.68 3.66 6.12
CA ALA A 150 19.93 2.27 6.50
C ALA A 150 21.35 2.10 7.05
N LYS A 151 22.33 2.76 6.42
CA LYS A 151 23.73 2.75 6.85
C LYS A 151 23.92 3.40 8.23
N GLU A 152 23.35 4.58 8.46
CA GLU A 152 23.70 5.43 9.61
C GLU A 152 22.72 5.35 10.78
N LEU A 153 21.43 5.18 10.53
CA LEU A 153 20.35 5.31 11.52
C LEU A 153 19.78 3.96 11.99
N TYR A 154 20.09 2.87 11.28
CA TYR A 154 19.62 1.53 11.61
C TYR A 154 20.82 0.60 11.83
N GLN A 155 20.98 0.14 13.07
CA GLN A 155 22.08 -0.69 13.51
C GLN A 155 21.61 -2.13 13.71
N ARG A 156 22.33 -3.06 13.10
CA ARG A 156 22.17 -4.49 13.34
C ARG A 156 22.45 -4.80 14.82
N ASP A 157 21.69 -5.75 15.36
CA ASP A 157 21.71 -6.18 16.76
C ASP A 157 21.26 -5.11 17.77
N LYS A 158 20.68 -4.01 17.28
CA LYS A 158 20.05 -2.96 18.10
C LYS A 158 18.65 -2.62 17.60
N ASP A 159 18.53 -2.14 16.37
CA ASP A 159 17.25 -1.75 15.76
C ASP A 159 16.58 -2.95 15.08
N TYR A 160 17.37 -3.87 14.54
CA TYR A 160 16.92 -5.09 13.89
C TYR A 160 17.96 -6.21 14.03
N ILE A 161 17.55 -7.45 13.80
CA ILE A 161 18.42 -8.61 13.65
C ILE A 161 18.22 -9.22 12.26
N VAL A 162 19.22 -9.98 11.79
CA VAL A 162 19.10 -10.80 10.59
C VAL A 162 19.09 -12.26 11.02
N ARG A 163 18.00 -12.97 10.72
CA ARG A 163 17.83 -14.38 11.09
C ARG A 163 17.14 -15.12 9.95
N ASP A 164 17.66 -16.30 9.61
CA ASP A 164 17.09 -17.17 8.57
C ASP A 164 16.92 -16.47 7.20
N GLY A 165 17.76 -15.47 6.91
CA GLY A 165 17.66 -14.67 5.69
C GLY A 165 16.54 -13.63 5.72
N GLU A 166 16.06 -13.23 6.90
CA GLU A 166 15.04 -12.19 7.06
C GLU A 166 15.51 -11.10 8.04
N VAL A 167 15.12 -9.85 7.76
CA VAL A 167 15.32 -8.71 8.66
C VAL A 167 14.14 -8.65 9.63
N ILE A 168 14.42 -8.78 10.94
CA ILE A 168 13.41 -8.78 11.98
C ILE A 168 13.62 -7.59 12.91
N ILE A 169 12.58 -6.78 13.11
CA ILE A 169 12.63 -5.56 13.93
C ILE A 169 12.75 -5.92 15.41
N VAL A 170 13.59 -5.19 16.13
CA VAL A 170 13.72 -5.27 17.59
C VAL A 170 13.13 -4.00 18.20
N ASP A 171 12.29 -4.17 19.22
CA ASP A 171 11.76 -3.05 20.00
C ASP A 171 12.88 -2.41 20.85
N GLU A 172 13.13 -1.12 20.66
CA GLU A 172 14.25 -0.39 21.29
C GLU A 172 14.17 -0.37 22.83
N PHE A 173 12.97 -0.45 23.42
CA PHE A 173 12.77 -0.35 24.87
C PHE A 173 12.81 -1.71 25.55
N THR A 174 12.25 -2.73 24.90
CA THR A 174 12.01 -4.05 25.50
C THR A 174 12.93 -5.14 24.98
N GLY A 175 13.63 -4.91 23.86
CA GLY A 175 14.43 -5.91 23.17
C GLY A 175 13.61 -7.05 22.55
N ARG A 176 12.28 -6.89 22.48
CA ARG A 176 11.39 -7.91 21.93
C ARG A 176 11.51 -7.96 20.40
N ILE A 177 11.53 -9.18 19.88
CA ILE A 177 11.51 -9.45 18.44
C ILE A 177 10.07 -9.26 17.94
N LEU A 178 9.88 -8.36 16.98
CA LEU A 178 8.59 -8.03 16.38
C LEU A 178 8.42 -8.74 15.04
N VAL A 179 8.07 -10.02 15.10
CA VAL A 179 7.86 -10.86 13.91
C VAL A 179 6.67 -10.33 13.09
N GLY A 180 6.84 -10.30 11.75
CA GLY A 180 5.82 -9.85 10.81
C GLY A 180 5.70 -8.33 10.65
N ARG A 181 6.45 -7.53 11.42
CA ARG A 181 6.53 -6.08 11.21
C ARG A 181 7.64 -5.74 10.23
N ARG A 182 7.33 -4.85 9.28
CA ARG A 182 8.31 -4.25 8.36
C ARG A 182 8.38 -2.73 8.59
N TYR A 183 9.50 -2.13 8.18
CA TYR A 183 9.62 -0.67 8.13
C TYR A 183 8.92 -0.15 6.87
N ASN A 184 8.40 1.07 6.93
CA ASN A 184 7.62 1.66 5.84
C ASN A 184 8.52 2.38 4.81
N GLU A 185 7.93 2.84 3.70
CA GLU A 185 8.54 3.75 2.71
C GLU A 185 9.84 3.21 2.11
N GLY A 186 9.90 1.91 1.81
CA GLY A 186 11.09 1.27 1.23
C GLY A 186 12.28 1.11 2.20
N MET A 187 12.14 1.51 3.46
CA MET A 187 13.22 1.44 4.44
C MET A 187 13.60 -0.01 4.77
N HIS A 188 12.64 -0.93 4.79
CA HIS A 188 12.91 -2.33 5.10
C HIS A 188 13.73 -2.98 3.99
N GLN A 189 13.39 -2.71 2.73
CA GLN A 189 14.12 -3.17 1.55
C GLN A 189 15.54 -2.59 1.49
N ALA A 190 15.72 -1.34 1.90
CA ALA A 190 17.06 -0.75 1.99
C ALA A 190 17.92 -1.44 3.05
N ILE A 191 17.34 -1.91 4.17
CA ILE A 191 18.05 -2.70 5.19
C ILE A 191 18.34 -4.11 4.68
N GLU A 192 17.37 -4.78 4.02
CA GLU A 192 17.59 -6.08 3.37
C GLU A 192 18.76 -6.00 2.39
N ALA A 193 18.78 -4.99 1.53
CA ALA A 193 19.86 -4.76 0.57
C ALA A 193 21.21 -4.46 1.25
N LYS A 194 21.22 -3.64 2.31
CA LYS A 194 22.43 -3.36 3.12
C LYS A 194 23.03 -4.64 3.71
N GLU A 195 22.20 -5.54 4.19
CA GLU A 195 22.62 -6.79 4.84
C GLU A 195 22.87 -7.94 3.85
N GLY A 196 22.68 -7.71 2.55
CA GLY A 196 22.83 -8.73 1.52
C GLY A 196 21.76 -9.83 1.58
N VAL A 197 20.58 -9.49 2.12
CA VAL A 197 19.41 -10.36 2.24
C VAL A 197 18.55 -10.26 0.98
N GLU A 198 17.78 -11.30 0.68
CA GLU A 198 16.81 -11.27 -0.41
C GLU A 198 15.80 -10.14 -0.18
N ILE A 199 15.71 -9.24 -1.15
CA ILE A 199 14.85 -8.06 -1.07
C ILE A 199 13.42 -8.49 -1.39
N GLN A 200 12.55 -8.50 -0.39
CA GLN A 200 11.17 -8.86 -0.62
C GLN A 200 10.41 -7.65 -1.21
N PRO A 201 9.66 -7.84 -2.30
CA PRO A 201 8.92 -6.75 -2.93
C PRO A 201 7.99 -6.08 -1.93
N GLU A 202 7.88 -4.75 -2.04
CA GLU A 202 6.90 -4.00 -1.26
C GLU A 202 5.51 -4.29 -1.81
N ASN A 203 4.53 -4.48 -0.93
CA ASN A 203 3.14 -4.41 -1.34
C ASN A 203 2.72 -2.95 -1.23
N GLN A 204 2.36 -2.34 -2.35
CA GLN A 204 1.81 -0.98 -2.35
C GLN A 204 0.29 -1.05 -2.42
N THR A 205 -0.37 -0.06 -1.80
CA THR A 205 -1.81 0.15 -1.97
C THR A 205 -2.05 0.67 -3.38
N LEU A 206 -2.76 -0.11 -4.19
CA LEU A 206 -3.13 0.25 -5.56
C LEU A 206 -4.44 1.05 -5.58
N ALA A 207 -5.40 0.66 -4.75
CA ALA A 207 -6.68 1.33 -4.64
C ALA A 207 -7.25 1.19 -3.23
N THR A 208 -7.95 2.22 -2.77
CA THR A 208 -8.57 2.22 -1.43
C THR A 208 -9.88 3.01 -1.43
N ILE A 209 -10.86 2.53 -0.66
CA ILE A 209 -12.10 3.26 -0.37
C ILE A 209 -12.62 2.84 1.02
N THR A 210 -13.19 3.78 1.77
CA THR A 210 -13.92 3.42 2.99
C THR A 210 -15.36 3.02 2.64
N LEU A 211 -15.98 2.15 3.45
CA LEU A 211 -17.39 1.77 3.22
C LEU A 211 -18.32 2.98 3.19
N GLN A 212 -18.09 4.01 4.03
CA GLN A 212 -18.91 5.22 4.00
C GLN A 212 -18.80 5.96 2.66
N ASN A 213 -17.58 6.09 2.12
CA ASN A 213 -17.39 6.77 0.83
C ASN A 213 -17.92 5.94 -0.33
N TYR A 214 -17.84 4.61 -0.26
CA TYR A 214 -18.43 3.73 -1.25
C TYR A 214 -19.96 3.86 -1.29
N PHE A 215 -20.66 3.75 -0.15
CA PHE A 215 -22.12 3.85 -0.13
C PHE A 215 -22.65 5.26 -0.44
N ARG A 216 -21.83 6.31 -0.28
CA ARG A 216 -22.14 7.68 -0.73
C ARG A 216 -22.20 7.83 -2.26
N LEU A 217 -21.66 6.87 -3.02
CA LEU A 217 -21.74 6.90 -4.48
C LEU A 217 -23.15 6.62 -5.00
N TYR A 218 -24.04 6.04 -4.18
CA TYR A 218 -25.39 5.69 -4.60
C TYR A 218 -26.30 6.92 -4.65
N ASP A 219 -27.05 7.09 -5.74
CA ASP A 219 -28.04 8.19 -5.88
C ASP A 219 -29.09 8.15 -4.76
N LYS A 220 -29.43 6.93 -4.32
CA LYS A 220 -30.31 6.69 -3.19
C LYS A 220 -29.70 5.63 -2.27
N LEU A 221 -29.76 5.87 -0.97
CA LEU A 221 -29.31 4.94 0.06
C LEU A 221 -30.43 4.76 1.09
N SER A 222 -30.66 3.52 1.49
CA SER A 222 -31.56 3.15 2.59
C SER A 222 -30.96 2.00 3.37
N GLY A 223 -31.40 1.81 4.60
CA GLY A 223 -30.95 0.70 5.42
C GLY A 223 -32.03 0.22 6.38
N MET A 224 -31.86 -1.00 6.86
CA MET A 224 -32.70 -1.61 7.89
C MET A 224 -31.79 -2.25 8.95
N THR A 225 -32.21 -2.16 10.21
CA THR A 225 -31.57 -2.80 11.36
C THR A 225 -32.54 -2.69 12.55
N GLY A 226 -32.36 -3.55 13.56
CA GLY A 226 -33.09 -3.46 14.82
C GLY A 226 -32.58 -2.39 15.78
N THR A 227 -31.37 -1.85 15.56
CA THR A 227 -30.61 -1.12 16.60
C THR A 227 -30.10 0.27 16.19
N ALA A 228 -30.68 0.89 15.14
CA ALA A 228 -30.20 2.17 14.62
C ALA A 228 -30.38 3.40 15.54
N GLU A 229 -31.36 3.39 16.46
CA GLU A 229 -31.69 4.61 17.24
C GLU A 229 -30.53 5.14 18.08
N THR A 230 -29.63 4.27 18.56
CA THR A 230 -28.48 4.69 19.37
C THR A 230 -27.42 5.44 18.56
N GLU A 231 -27.37 5.20 17.24
CA GLU A 231 -26.38 5.76 16.32
C GLU A 231 -26.90 6.97 15.52
N ALA A 232 -28.15 7.42 15.79
CA ALA A 232 -28.79 8.53 15.09
C ALA A 232 -28.46 9.93 15.64
N ALA A 233 -27.66 9.99 16.72
CA ALA A 233 -27.37 11.20 17.50
C ALA A 233 -26.14 11.99 17.01
#